data_AF-A0A1C0U8L3-F1
#
_entry.id   AF-A0A1C0U8L3-F1
#
_cell.length_a   1.000
_cell.length_b   1.000
_cell.length_c   1.000
_cell.angle_alpha   90.00
_cell.angle_beta   90.00
_cell.angle_gamma   90.00
#
_symmetry.space_group_name_H-M   'P 1'
#
loop_
_entity.id
_entity.type
_entity.pdbx_description
1 polymer ?
#
loop_
_entity_poly.entity_id
_entity_poly.type
_entity_poly.pdbx_seq_one_letter_code
_entity_poly.pdbx_strand_id
1 'polypeptide(L)'
;MYRWYLEAKIVQDADRLDALGAIGIARCIQVGMTFNSQLYSEIDPFCVDRIPDDKMYIVDHFYTKLFQLPETMLTEAGKNEASKRVLYMSGYLAQLNSEIQ
;
A
#
# COMPACT_ATOMS: atom_id res chain seq x y z
N MET A 1 25.71 5.48 18.36
CA MET A 1 24.41 4.78 18.26
C MET A 1 23.31 5.82 18.48
N TYR A 2 22.74 6.37 17.41
CA TYR A 2 21.68 7.39 17.52
C TYR A 2 20.40 6.72 18.02
N ARG A 3 19.96 7.11 19.22
CA ARG A 3 18.72 6.67 19.83
C ARG A 3 17.59 7.46 19.16
N TRP A 4 16.74 6.79 18.39
CA TRP A 4 15.56 7.42 17.79
C TRP A 4 14.67 7.96 18.91
N TYR A 5 14.45 9.27 18.90
CA TYR A 5 13.52 9.93 19.82
C TYR A 5 12.08 9.47 19.53
N LEU A 6 11.25 9.42 20.56
CA LEU A 6 9.87 8.94 20.44
C LEU A 6 9.08 9.78 19.42
N GLU A 7 9.31 11.08 19.41
CA GLU A 7 8.75 12.06 18.49
C GLU A 7 9.11 11.73 17.04
N ALA A 8 10.36 11.34 16.77
CA ALA A 8 10.80 10.95 15.43
C ALA A 8 10.11 9.66 14.95
N LYS A 9 9.85 8.72 15.86
CA LYS A 9 9.07 7.51 15.56
C LYS A 9 7.62 7.84 15.22
N ILE A 10 7.00 8.70 16.02
CA ILE A 10 5.61 9.14 15.82
C ILE A 10 5.46 9.85 14.48
N VAL A 11 6.36 10.78 14.15
CA VAL A 11 6.31 11.51 12.87
C VAL A 11 6.51 10.57 11.68
N GLN A 12 7.43 9.59 11.77
CA GLN A 12 7.62 8.60 10.71
C GLN A 12 6.37 7.72 10.51
N ASP A 13 5.78 7.21 11.59
CA ASP A 13 4.58 6.39 11.50
C ASP A 13 3.41 7.20 10.91
N ALA A 14 3.24 8.46 11.32
CA ALA A 14 2.20 9.34 10.80
C ALA A 14 2.35 9.56 9.27
N ASP A 15 3.55 9.82 8.78
CA ASP A 15 3.85 9.95 7.34
C ASP A 15 3.52 8.65 6.58
N ARG A 16 3.92 7.50 7.13
CA ARG A 16 3.65 6.19 6.49
C ARG A 16 2.18 5.81 6.51
N LEU A 17 1.44 6.20 7.55
CA LEU A 17 0.00 5.95 7.63
C LEU A 17 -0.78 6.69 6.53
N ASP A 18 -0.30 7.84 6.07
CA ASP A 18 -0.89 8.58 4.94
C ASP A 18 -0.79 7.81 3.61
N ALA A 19 0.16 6.88 3.51
CA ALA A 19 0.28 5.99 2.36
C ALA A 19 -0.75 4.86 2.33
N LEU A 20 -1.55 4.67 3.39
CA LEU A 20 -2.44 3.52 3.57
C LEU A 20 -3.92 3.92 3.61
N GLY A 21 -4.80 2.93 3.48
CA GLY A 21 -6.24 3.09 3.59
C GLY A 21 -6.85 3.78 2.38
N ALA A 22 -8.02 4.41 2.56
CA ALA A 22 -8.74 5.07 1.47
C ALA A 22 -7.92 6.17 0.76
N ILE A 23 -7.20 6.99 1.54
CA ILE A 23 -6.29 8.02 1.01
C ILE A 23 -5.13 7.35 0.27
N GLY A 24 -4.55 6.29 0.85
CA GLY A 24 -3.49 5.50 0.22
C GLY A 24 -3.88 4.96 -1.15
N ILE A 25 -5.08 4.39 -1.29
CA ILE A 25 -5.61 3.90 -2.59
C ILE A 25 -5.68 5.03 -3.60
N ALA A 26 -6.34 6.14 -3.25
CA ALA A 26 -6.52 7.27 -4.15
C ALA A 26 -5.16 7.82 -4.62
N ARG A 27 -4.21 7.99 -3.69
CA ARG A 27 -2.86 8.47 -3.98
C ARG A 27 -2.08 7.48 -4.84
N CYS A 28 -2.17 6.19 -4.56
CA CYS A 28 -1.52 5.13 -5.33
C CYS A 28 -1.96 5.17 -6.80
N ILE A 29 -3.28 5.29 -7.04
CA ILE A 29 -3.83 5.38 -8.40
C ILE A 29 -3.40 6.68 -9.08
N GLN A 30 -3.57 7.84 -8.41
CA GLN A 30 -3.19 9.13 -8.98
C GLN A 30 -1.71 9.17 -9.38
N VAL A 31 -0.82 8.74 -8.50
CA VAL A 31 0.62 8.71 -8.76
C VAL A 31 0.96 7.71 -9.86
N GLY A 32 0.41 6.50 -9.83
CA GLY A 32 0.62 5.51 -10.88
C GLY A 32 0.19 5.99 -12.26
N MET A 33 -0.95 6.69 -12.34
CA MET A 33 -1.41 7.32 -13.59
C MET A 33 -0.43 8.41 -14.08
N THR A 34 0.18 9.20 -13.19
CA THR A 34 1.22 10.16 -13.60
C THR A 34 2.48 9.49 -14.19
N PHE A 35 2.71 8.22 -13.86
CA PHE A 35 3.79 7.41 -14.42
C PHE A 35 3.38 6.59 -15.65
N ASN A 36 2.15 6.78 -16.18
CA ASN A 36 1.56 5.99 -17.26
C ASN A 36 1.48 4.48 -16.96
N SER A 37 1.45 4.09 -15.69
CA SER A 37 1.21 2.71 -15.29
C SER A 37 -0.25 2.32 -15.57
N GLN A 38 -0.47 1.08 -15.98
CA GLN A 38 -1.83 0.52 -16.08
C GLN A 38 -2.34 0.18 -14.68
N LEU A 39 -3.66 0.18 -14.47
CA LEU A 39 -4.22 -0.14 -13.16
C LEU A 39 -3.78 -1.54 -12.70
N TYR A 40 -3.88 -2.52 -13.58
CA TYR A 40 -3.50 -3.91 -13.34
C TYR A 40 -3.10 -4.58 -14.67
N SER A 41 -2.48 -5.76 -14.60
CA SER A 41 -2.18 -6.59 -15.78
C SER A 41 -3.44 -7.31 -16.27
N GLU A 42 -3.69 -7.32 -17.59
CA GLU A 42 -4.83 -8.05 -18.18
C GLU A 42 -4.73 -9.58 -18.03
N ILE A 43 -3.52 -10.12 -17.86
CA ILE A 43 -3.27 -11.57 -17.76
C ILE A 43 -3.34 -12.04 -16.31
N ASP A 44 -2.72 -11.28 -15.39
CA ASP A 44 -2.69 -11.58 -13.96
C ASP A 44 -2.80 -10.28 -13.15
N PRO A 45 -4.04 -9.79 -12.91
CA PRO A 45 -4.28 -8.50 -12.30
C PRO A 45 -3.69 -8.33 -10.90
N PHE A 46 -3.46 -9.43 -10.17
CA PHE A 46 -3.05 -9.43 -8.77
C PHE A 46 -1.71 -10.11 -8.52
N CYS A 47 -0.92 -10.30 -9.58
CA CYS A 47 0.42 -10.90 -9.54
C CYS A 47 0.50 -12.20 -8.74
N VAL A 48 -0.46 -13.11 -8.96
CA VAL A 48 -0.50 -14.42 -8.32
C VAL A 48 0.61 -15.34 -8.84
N ASP A 49 0.81 -15.37 -10.16
CA ASP A 49 1.75 -16.29 -10.84
C ASP A 49 2.94 -15.58 -11.48
N ARG A 50 2.96 -14.24 -11.45
CA ARG A 50 4.07 -13.42 -11.97
C ARG A 50 4.75 -12.60 -10.87
N ILE A 51 5.99 -12.19 -11.15
CA ILE A 51 6.69 -11.22 -10.31
C ILE A 51 5.95 -9.87 -10.40
N PRO A 52 5.67 -9.21 -9.26
CA PRO A 52 5.07 -7.87 -9.27
C PRO A 52 6.00 -6.84 -9.92
N ASP A 53 5.44 -5.99 -10.79
CA ASP A 53 6.09 -4.85 -11.44
C ASP A 53 5.26 -3.59 -11.17
N ASP A 54 5.60 -2.89 -10.09
CA ASP A 54 4.91 -1.69 -9.65
C ASP A 54 5.22 -0.42 -10.47
N LYS A 55 6.10 -0.53 -11.47
CA LYS A 55 6.29 0.51 -12.48
C LYS A 55 5.29 0.35 -13.61
N MET A 56 4.95 -0.89 -13.96
CA MET A 56 4.01 -1.19 -15.02
C MET A 56 2.56 -1.20 -14.53
N TYR A 57 2.32 -1.70 -13.31
CA TYR A 57 0.99 -1.96 -12.77
C TYR A 57 0.77 -1.35 -11.38
N ILE A 58 -0.29 -0.57 -11.22
CA ILE A 58 -0.60 0.13 -9.97
C ILE A 58 -0.95 -0.86 -8.85
N VAL A 59 -1.74 -1.89 -9.15
CA VAL A 59 -2.15 -2.91 -8.17
C VAL A 59 -0.94 -3.63 -7.57
N ASP A 60 0.12 -3.85 -8.34
CA ASP A 60 1.33 -4.49 -7.86
C ASP A 60 1.99 -3.72 -6.72
N HIS A 61 1.87 -2.39 -6.70
CA HIS A 61 2.43 -1.55 -5.64
C HIS A 61 1.84 -1.85 -4.26
N PHE A 62 0.61 -2.37 -4.22
CA PHE A 62 0.00 -2.81 -2.98
C PHE A 62 0.81 -3.95 -2.36
N TYR A 63 1.28 -4.88 -3.17
CA TYR A 63 2.04 -6.07 -2.76
C TYR A 63 3.53 -5.79 -2.57
N THR A 64 4.14 -4.99 -3.45
CA THR A 64 5.59 -4.68 -3.36
C THR A 64 5.91 -3.79 -2.16
N LYS A 65 4.96 -2.96 -1.71
CA LYS A 65 5.23 -1.95 -0.67
C LYS A 65 4.12 -1.80 0.36
N LEU A 66 2.89 -1.46 -0.06
CA LEU A 66 1.89 -0.94 0.89
C LEU A 66 1.50 -1.97 1.95
N PHE A 67 1.34 -3.23 1.59
CA PHE A 67 1.01 -4.31 2.53
C PHE A 67 2.15 -4.68 3.48
N GLN A 68 3.38 -4.25 3.20
CA GLN A 68 4.53 -4.48 4.08
C GLN A 68 4.69 -3.36 5.12
N LEU A 69 4.07 -2.19 4.92
CA LEU A 69 4.23 -1.03 5.80
C LEU A 69 3.86 -1.28 7.27
N PRO A 70 2.80 -2.04 7.64
CA PRO A 70 2.47 -2.30 9.04
C PRO A 70 3.62 -2.92 9.84
N GLU A 71 4.43 -3.78 9.22
CA GLU A 71 5.56 -4.43 9.89
C GLU A 71 6.76 -3.51 10.10
N THR A 72 6.79 -2.37 9.40
CA THR A 72 7.86 -1.38 9.51
C THR A 72 7.53 -0.24 10.48
N MET A 73 6.31 -0.20 11.02
CA MET A 73 5.88 0.83 11.97
C MET A 73 6.69 0.76 13.27
N LEU A 74 7.01 1.92 13.84
CA LEU A 74 7.90 2.05 14.99
C LEU A 74 7.18 2.16 16.33
N THR A 75 5.87 2.43 16.30
CA THR A 75 4.98 2.50 17.47
C THR A 75 3.87 1.46 17.38
N GLU A 76 3.39 1.00 18.53
CA GLU A 76 2.28 0.05 18.61
C GLU A 76 0.99 0.67 18.04
N ALA A 77 0.72 1.94 18.34
CA ALA A 77 -0.40 2.68 17.78
C ALA A 77 -0.32 2.76 16.24
N GLY A 78 0.86 3.08 15.70
CA GLY A 78 1.12 3.10 14.26
C GLY A 78 0.87 1.74 13.61
N LYS A 79 1.39 0.65 14.19
CA LYS A 79 1.16 -0.72 13.69
C LYS A 79 -0.32 -1.10 13.68
N ASN A 80 -1.05 -0.80 14.75
CA ASN A 80 -2.47 -1.11 14.88
C ASN A 80 -3.31 -0.33 13.85
N GLU A 81 -3.04 0.96 13.66
CA GLU A 81 -3.74 1.78 12.67
C GLU A 81 -3.39 1.36 11.24
N ALA A 82 -2.11 1.07 10.96
CA ALA A 82 -1.66 0.59 9.66
C ALA A 82 -2.36 -0.72 9.27
N SER A 83 -2.51 -1.64 10.22
CA SER A 83 -3.19 -2.93 9.99
C SER A 83 -4.66 -2.75 9.61
N LYS A 84 -5.38 -1.84 10.29
CA LYS A 84 -6.78 -1.51 9.94
C LYS A 84 -6.89 -0.92 8.52
N ARG A 85 -5.96 -0.04 8.17
CA ARG A 85 -5.92 0.60 6.85
C ARG A 85 -5.56 -0.38 5.73
N VAL A 86 -4.59 -1.27 5.97
CA VAL A 86 -4.27 -2.35 5.04
C VAL A 86 -5.47 -3.28 4.85
N LEU A 87 -6.19 -3.64 5.92
CA LEU A 87 -7.41 -4.45 5.80
C LEU A 87 -8.46 -3.79 4.89
N TYR A 88 -8.64 -2.47 4.99
CA TYR A 88 -9.51 -1.72 4.07
C TYR A 88 -9.03 -1.83 2.61
N MET A 89 -7.72 -1.71 2.38
CA MET A 89 -7.13 -1.85 1.04
C MET A 89 -7.28 -3.25 0.47
N SER A 90 -7.13 -4.29 1.28
CA SER A 90 -7.42 -5.66 0.88
C SER A 90 -8.89 -5.84 0.48
N GLY A 91 -9.82 -5.22 1.21
CA GLY A 91 -11.24 -5.19 0.84
C GLY A 91 -11.49 -4.50 -0.50
N TYR A 92 -10.81 -3.38 -0.77
CA TYR A 92 -10.85 -2.73 -2.08
C TYR A 92 -10.36 -3.65 -3.21
N LEU A 93 -9.21 -4.32 -3.05
CA LEU A 93 -8.71 -5.25 -4.06
C LEU A 93 -9.62 -6.47 -4.25
N ALA A 94 -10.23 -6.97 -3.19
CA ALA A 94 -11.20 -8.07 -3.27
C ALA A 94 -12.45 -7.65 -4.08
N GLN A 95 -12.96 -6.44 -3.83
CA GLN A 95 -14.08 -5.89 -4.60
C GLN A 95 -13.69 -5.67 -6.07
N LEU A 96 -12.51 -5.08 -6.33
CA LEU A 96 -11.96 -4.92 -7.67
C LEU A 96 -11.87 -6.27 -8.40
N ASN A 97 -11.34 -7.31 -7.74
CA ASN A 97 -11.26 -8.65 -8.30
C ASN A 97 -12.64 -9.17 -8.70
N SER A 98 -13.68 -8.95 -7.89
CA SER A 98 -15.04 -9.41 -8.22
C SER A 98 -15.67 -8.69 -9.42
N GLU A 99 -15.22 -7.47 -9.74
CA GLU A 99 -15.77 -6.64 -10.82
C GLU A 99 -15.10 -6.91 -12.17
N ILE A 100 -13.86 -7.40 -12.17
CA ILE A 100 -13.06 -7.63 -13.40
C ILE A 100 -13.05 -9.10 -13.85
N GLN A 101 -13.86 -9.95 -13.21
CA GLN A 101 -14.07 -11.36 -13.59
C GLN A 101 -15.04 -11.48 -14.77
#